data_AF-A0A8B7NAI9-F1
#
_entry.id   AF-A0A8B7NAI9-F1
#
_cell.length_a   1.000
_cell.length_b   1.000
_cell.length_c   1.000
_cell.angle_alpha   90.00
_cell.angle_beta   90.00
_cell.angle_gamma   90.00
#
_symmetry.space_group_name_H-M   'P 1'
#
loop_
_entity.id
_entity.type
_entity.pdbx_description
1 polymer ?
#
loop_
_entity_poly.entity_id
_entity_poly.type
_entity_poly.pdbx_seq_one_letter_code
_entity_poly.pdbx_strand_id
1 'polypeptide(L)'
;MNKVRNSTRYTEPVRNSTRYTEPVRNSTRYTEPVRNSTRYTEPVRNSTRYTEPVRNSTRYTEPVRNSTRYTEPVRNSTRYTEPVRNSTRYTEPVRNSTRYTEPVRNSTRYTEPVRNSTRYTEPVRNSTRYTEPVRNSTRYTEPVRNSTRYTEPVRNSTRRCV
;
A
#
# COMPACT_ATOMS: atom_id res chain seq x y z
N MET A 1 12.09 -22.55 -18.16
CA MET A 1 11.02 -21.85 -17.42
C MET A 1 10.71 -20.53 -18.11
N ASN A 2 9.60 -20.44 -18.84
CA ASN A 2 9.17 -19.20 -19.49
C ASN A 2 8.79 -18.18 -18.42
N LYS A 3 9.70 -17.25 -18.09
CA LYS A 3 9.38 -16.12 -17.21
C LYS A 3 8.26 -15.33 -17.85
N VAL A 4 7.07 -15.34 -17.24
CA VAL A 4 5.92 -14.57 -17.71
C VAL A 4 6.33 -13.10 -17.75
N ARG A 5 6.40 -12.55 -18.97
CA ARG A 5 6.87 -11.18 -19.18
C ARG A 5 5.81 -10.19 -18.71
N ASN A 6 4.54 -10.46 -19.00
CA ASN A 6 3.41 -9.59 -18.67
C ASN A 6 2.26 -10.42 -18.10
N SER A 7 1.60 -9.93 -17.05
CA SER A 7 0.39 -10.55 -16.48
C SER A 7 -0.68 -9.50 -16.24
N THR A 8 -1.85 -9.67 -16.86
CA THR A 8 -3.04 -8.86 -16.57
C THR A 8 -4.11 -9.75 -15.96
N ARG A 9 -4.73 -9.31 -14.86
CA ARG A 9 -5.78 -10.09 -14.19
C ARG A 9 -6.93 -9.23 -13.71
N TYR A 10 -8.13 -9.77 -13.88
CA TYR A 10 -9.37 -9.26 -13.32
C TYR A 10 -9.84 -10.18 -12.19
N THR A 11 -10.54 -9.61 -11.22
CA THR A 11 -11.18 -10.34 -10.12
C THR A 11 -12.57 -9.79 -10.01
N GLU A 12 -13.56 -10.62 -10.29
CA GLU A 12 -14.97 -10.28 -10.10
C GLU A 12 -15.34 -10.21 -8.61
N PRO A 13 -16.54 -9.69 -8.28
CA PRO A 13 -17.01 -9.62 -6.92
C PRO A 13 -17.02 -11.00 -6.27
N VAL A 14 -16.37 -11.13 -5.12
CA VAL A 14 -16.27 -12.42 -4.43
C VAL A 14 -16.29 -12.26 -2.92
N ARG A 15 -16.80 -13.28 -2.23
CA ARG A 15 -16.79 -13.31 -0.77
C ARG A 15 -15.36 -13.46 -0.22
N ASN A 16 -14.58 -14.39 -0.76
CA ASN A 16 -13.22 -14.66 -0.32
C ASN A 16 -12.30 -14.81 -1.53
N SER A 17 -11.10 -14.24 -1.48
CA SER A 17 -10.10 -14.40 -2.54
C SER A 17 -8.68 -14.46 -1.98
N THR A 18 -8.00 -15.58 -2.19
CA THR A 18 -6.56 -15.72 -1.96
C THR A 18 -5.84 -15.76 -3.29
N ARG A 19 -4.80 -14.95 -3.46
CA ARG A 19 -4.05 -14.90 -4.72
C ARG A 19 -2.54 -14.87 -4.51
N TYR A 20 -1.84 -15.56 -5.40
CA TYR A 20 -0.41 -15.53 -5.56
C TYR A 20 -0.08 -14.95 -6.94
N THR A 21 0.95 -14.12 -7.00
CA THR A 21 1.49 -13.60 -8.26
C THR A 21 2.96 -13.95 -8.26
N GLU A 22 3.37 -14.78 -9.20
CA GLU A 22 4.75 -15.19 -9.44
C GLU A 22 5.62 -14.03 -9.95
N PRO A 23 6.96 -14.19 -9.99
CA PRO A 23 7.84 -13.17 -10.51
C PRO A 23 7.51 -12.80 -11.96
N VAL A 24 7.25 -11.52 -12.20
CA VAL A 24 6.89 -11.00 -13.53
C VAL A 24 7.54 -9.66 -13.82
N ARG A 25 7.77 -9.38 -15.10
CA ARG A 25 8.31 -8.07 -15.50
C ARG A 25 7.22 -6.99 -15.38
N ASN A 26 6.01 -7.24 -15.87
CA ASN A 26 4.90 -6.30 -15.75
C ASN A 26 3.65 -7.01 -15.22
N SER A 27 2.98 -6.40 -14.23
CA SER A 27 1.72 -6.89 -13.68
C SER A 27 0.69 -5.77 -13.62
N THR A 28 -0.48 -6.00 -14.21
CA THR A 28 -1.65 -5.13 -14.07
C THR A 28 -2.77 -5.91 -13.43
N ARG A 29 -3.41 -5.34 -12.40
CA ARG A 29 -4.51 -6.02 -11.72
C ARG A 29 -5.66 -5.10 -11.38
N TYR A 30 -6.86 -5.57 -11.72
CA TYR A 30 -8.13 -5.00 -11.30
C TYR A 30 -8.80 -5.96 -10.34
N THR A 31 -9.52 -5.41 -9.37
CA THR A 31 -10.28 -6.21 -8.43
C THR A 31 -11.52 -5.46 -8.03
N GLU A 32 -12.66 -6.06 -8.37
CA GLU A 32 -13.99 -5.70 -7.94
C GLU A 32 -14.19 -5.90 -6.43
N PRO A 33 -15.34 -5.52 -5.86
CA PRO A 33 -15.58 -5.60 -4.43
C PRO A 33 -15.33 -6.99 -3.84
N VAL A 34 -14.57 -7.05 -2.74
CA VAL A 34 -14.27 -8.31 -2.05
C VAL A 34 -14.53 -8.20 -0.56
N ARG A 35 -15.17 -9.21 0.03
CA ARG A 35 -15.35 -9.23 1.49
C ARG A 35 -14.04 -9.55 2.21
N ASN A 36 -13.33 -10.62 1.84
CA ASN A 36 -12.01 -10.94 2.39
C ASN A 36 -11.00 -11.23 1.27
N SER A 37 -9.87 -10.51 1.25
CA SER A 37 -8.81 -10.74 0.26
C SER A 37 -7.43 -10.89 0.89
N THR A 38 -6.75 -11.98 0.59
CA THR A 38 -5.33 -12.20 0.89
C THR A 38 -4.53 -12.24 -0.39
N ARG A 39 -3.39 -11.54 -0.42
CA ARG A 39 -2.53 -11.51 -1.61
C ARG A 39 -1.07 -11.59 -1.24
N TYR A 40 -0.37 -12.43 -1.99
CA TYR A 40 1.07 -12.52 -2.03
C TYR A 40 1.53 -12.14 -3.44
N THR A 41 2.57 -11.35 -3.53
CA THR A 41 3.12 -10.87 -4.79
C THR A 41 4.62 -11.02 -4.68
N GLU A 42 5.18 -11.93 -5.47
CA GLU A 42 6.60 -12.15 -5.69
C GLU A 42 7.25 -10.94 -6.39
N PRO A 43 8.58 -10.91 -6.57
CA PRO A 43 9.27 -9.75 -7.15
C PRO A 43 8.69 -9.33 -8.51
N VAL A 44 8.37 -8.03 -8.63
CA VAL A 44 7.82 -7.45 -9.86
C VAL A 44 8.62 -6.23 -10.28
N ARG A 45 8.93 -6.12 -11.58
CA ARG A 45 9.60 -4.90 -12.08
C ARG A 45 8.62 -3.72 -12.16
N ASN A 46 7.46 -3.89 -12.77
CA ASN A 46 6.42 -2.86 -12.81
C ASN A 46 5.06 -3.44 -12.40
N SER A 47 4.41 -2.86 -11.40
CA SER A 47 3.09 -3.29 -10.93
C SER A 47 2.10 -2.14 -10.88
N THR A 48 0.95 -2.30 -11.53
CA THR A 48 -0.20 -1.41 -11.43
C THR A 48 -1.37 -2.17 -10.82
N ARG A 49 -2.00 -1.59 -9.80
CA ARG A 49 -3.16 -2.20 -9.14
C ARG A 49 -4.28 -1.20 -8.89
N TYR A 50 -5.48 -1.60 -9.29
CA TYR A 50 -6.76 -1.00 -8.93
C TYR A 50 -7.53 -1.98 -8.04
N THR A 51 -8.23 -1.46 -7.05
CA THR A 51 -8.99 -2.28 -6.11
C THR A 51 -10.17 -1.48 -5.61
N GLU A 52 -11.34 -1.96 -6.00
CA GLU A 52 -12.66 -1.58 -5.52
C GLU A 52 -12.84 -1.90 -4.03
N PRO A 53 -13.96 -1.48 -3.39
CA PRO A 53 -14.13 -1.60 -1.95
C PRO A 53 -13.85 -2.99 -1.38
N VAL A 54 -13.05 -3.03 -0.30
CA VAL A 54 -12.72 -4.28 0.40
C VAL A 54 -13.05 -4.20 1.87
N ARG A 55 -13.75 -5.21 2.41
CA ARG A 55 -14.02 -5.24 3.85
C ARG A 55 -12.77 -5.61 4.65
N ASN A 56 -12.09 -6.69 4.31
CA ASN A 56 -10.82 -7.09 4.93
C ASN A 56 -9.78 -7.42 3.88
N SER A 57 -8.60 -6.79 3.95
CA SER A 57 -7.49 -7.07 3.04
C SER A 57 -6.17 -7.27 3.76
N THR A 58 -5.50 -8.38 3.44
CA THR A 58 -4.10 -8.62 3.80
C THR A 58 -3.25 -8.68 2.55
N ARG A 59 -2.13 -7.96 2.53
CA ARG A 59 -1.21 -7.95 1.40
C ARG A 59 0.25 -8.09 1.83
N TYR A 60 0.94 -9.02 1.20
CA TYR A 60 2.38 -9.17 1.22
C TYR A 60 2.91 -8.90 -0.19
N THR A 61 4.02 -8.19 -0.28
CA THR A 61 4.58 -7.77 -1.55
C THR A 61 6.09 -7.77 -1.40
N GLU A 62 6.73 -8.72 -2.06
CA GLU A 62 8.17 -8.83 -2.30
C GLU A 62 8.71 -7.62 -3.08
N PRO A 63 10.04 -7.49 -3.27
CA PRO A 63 10.64 -6.30 -3.86
C PRO A 63 10.01 -5.87 -5.18
N VAL A 64 9.73 -4.57 -5.29
CA VAL A 64 9.15 -3.97 -6.51
C VAL A 64 9.98 -2.79 -6.99
N ARG A 65 10.31 -2.78 -8.30
CA ARG A 65 11.04 -1.62 -8.85
C ARG A 65 10.11 -0.41 -9.02
N ASN A 66 8.95 -0.57 -9.65
CA ASN A 66 7.96 0.49 -9.80
C ASN A 66 6.56 -0.03 -9.43
N SER A 67 5.87 0.66 -8.52
CA SER A 67 4.51 0.30 -8.11
C SER A 67 3.57 1.50 -8.12
N THR A 68 2.45 1.35 -8.80
CA THR A 68 1.31 2.27 -8.73
C THR A 68 0.11 1.54 -8.15
N ARG A 69 -0.53 2.14 -7.14
CA ARG A 69 -1.70 1.54 -6.49
C ARG A 69 -2.80 2.58 -6.25
N TYR A 70 -4.00 2.23 -6.70
CA TYR A 70 -5.26 2.87 -6.35
C TYR A 70 -6.08 1.90 -5.51
N THR A 71 -6.76 2.40 -4.49
CA THR A 71 -7.56 1.58 -3.57
C THR A 71 -8.71 2.40 -3.06
N GLU A 72 -9.90 1.98 -3.46
CA GLU A 72 -11.21 2.42 -2.97
C GLU A 72 -11.41 2.05 -1.50
N PRO A 73 -12.51 2.49 -0.85
CA PRO A 73 -12.69 2.37 0.60
C PRO A 73 -12.40 0.99 1.17
N VAL A 74 -11.66 0.97 2.28
CA VAL A 74 -11.30 -0.28 2.99
C VAL A 74 -11.69 -0.22 4.45
N ARG A 75 -12.39 -1.24 4.95
CA ARG A 75 -12.71 -1.31 6.38
C ARG A 75 -11.49 -1.72 7.20
N ASN A 76 -10.83 -2.81 6.85
CA ASN A 76 -9.60 -3.25 7.53
C ASN A 76 -8.51 -3.62 6.51
N SER A 77 -7.33 -3.04 6.64
CA SER A 77 -6.18 -3.36 5.78
C SER A 77 -4.91 -3.60 6.58
N THR A 78 -4.25 -4.72 6.28
CA THR A 78 -2.88 -5.00 6.69
C THR A 78 -1.99 -5.11 5.45
N ARG A 79 -0.86 -4.40 5.46
CA ARG A 79 0.10 -4.43 4.35
C ARG A 79 1.54 -4.56 4.85
N TYR A 80 2.23 -5.54 4.30
CA TYR A 80 3.69 -5.67 4.35
C TYR A 80 4.23 -5.44 2.95
N THR A 81 5.35 -4.74 2.86
CA THR A 81 5.97 -4.40 1.59
C THR A 81 7.46 -4.31 1.78
N GLU A 82 8.14 -5.24 1.13
CA GLU A 82 9.58 -5.32 0.94
C GLU A 82 10.10 -4.13 0.10
N PRO A 83 11.43 -3.97 -0.07
CA PRO A 83 12.01 -2.77 -0.63
C PRO A 83 11.39 -2.33 -1.96
N VAL A 84 11.12 -1.02 -2.08
CA VAL A 84 10.54 -0.43 -3.28
C VAL A 84 11.39 0.71 -3.80
N ARG A 85 11.74 0.67 -5.09
CA ARG A 85 12.49 1.78 -5.69
C ARG A 85 11.60 3.00 -5.93
N ASN A 86 10.45 2.82 -6.58
CA ASN A 86 9.49 3.90 -6.79
C ASN A 86 8.07 3.44 -6.47
N SER A 87 7.36 4.17 -5.61
CA SER A 87 5.96 3.86 -5.27
C SER A 87 5.08 5.09 -5.31
N THR A 88 3.96 4.97 -6.04
CA THR A 88 2.85 5.93 -5.99
C THR A 88 1.62 5.22 -5.42
N ARG A 89 0.97 5.82 -4.42
CA ARG A 89 -0.24 5.27 -3.80
C ARG A 89 -1.31 6.31 -3.57
N TYR A 90 -2.49 6.03 -4.06
CA TYR A 90 -3.75 6.69 -3.73
C TYR A 90 -4.60 5.76 -2.89
N THR A 91 -5.28 6.28 -1.89
CA THR A 91 -6.08 5.47 -0.97
C THR A 91 -7.24 6.30 -0.46
N GLU A 92 -8.43 5.89 -0.86
CA GLU A 92 -9.72 6.37 -0.37
C GLU A 92 -9.93 5.99 1.11
N PRO A 93 -11.01 6.45 1.77
CA PRO A 93 -11.17 6.35 3.21
C PRO A 93 -10.91 4.95 3.78
N VAL A 94 -10.19 4.91 4.90
CA VAL A 94 -9.84 3.66 5.58
C VAL A 94 -10.26 3.70 7.06
N ARG A 95 -11.01 2.70 7.50
CA ARG A 95 -11.39 2.62 8.92
C ARG A 95 -10.20 2.16 9.78
N ASN A 96 -9.55 1.05 9.44
CA ASN A 96 -8.37 0.57 10.14
C ASN A 96 -7.27 0.17 9.16
N SER A 97 -6.06 0.71 9.35
CA SER A 97 -4.90 0.36 8.52
C SER A 97 -3.65 0.10 9.36
N THR A 98 -3.02 -1.04 9.12
CA THR A 98 -1.66 -1.35 9.57
C THR A 98 -0.74 -1.48 8.37
N ARG A 99 0.39 -0.78 8.39
CA ARG A 99 1.38 -0.85 7.30
C ARG A 99 2.79 -0.99 7.83
N TYR A 100 3.49 -1.97 7.32
CA TYR A 100 4.93 -2.13 7.43
C TYR A 100 5.54 -1.93 6.04
N THR A 101 6.63 -1.18 5.97
CA THR A 101 7.28 -0.86 4.71
C THR A 101 8.77 -0.77 4.95
N GLU A 102 9.47 -1.71 4.34
CA GLU A 102 10.92 -1.76 4.16
C GLU A 102 11.42 -0.57 3.31
N PRO A 103 12.74 -0.37 3.17
CA PRO A 103 13.32 0.84 2.59
C PRO A 103 12.71 1.24 1.25
N VAL A 104 12.43 2.54 1.10
CA VAL A 104 11.87 3.10 -0.13
C VAL A 104 12.74 4.22 -0.67
N ARG A 105 13.13 4.14 -1.94
CA ARG A 105 13.92 5.21 -2.56
C ARG A 105 13.06 6.45 -2.85
N ASN A 106 11.93 6.28 -3.53
CA ASN A 106 10.99 7.37 -3.82
C ASN A 106 9.56 6.94 -3.52
N SER A 107 8.84 7.70 -2.70
CA SER A 107 7.43 7.45 -2.42
C SER A 107 6.57 8.71 -2.53
N THR A 108 5.49 8.61 -3.30
CA THR A 108 4.41 9.58 -3.32
C THR A 108 3.14 8.94 -2.79
N ARG A 109 2.47 9.60 -1.85
CA ARG A 109 1.28 9.04 -1.21
C ARG A 109 0.20 10.06 -0.92
N TYR A 110 -1.00 9.80 -1.44
CA TYR A 110 -2.23 10.51 -1.13
C TYR A 110 -3.15 9.59 -0.34
N THR A 111 -3.82 10.14 0.68
CA THR A 111 -4.71 9.35 1.53
C THR A 111 -5.79 10.20 2.11
N GLU A 112 -7.00 9.83 1.73
CA GLU A 112 -8.26 10.30 2.28
C GLU A 112 -8.42 9.88 3.75
N PRO A 113 -9.47 10.36 4.45
CA PRO A 113 -9.58 10.24 5.90
C PRO A 113 -9.35 8.83 6.44
N VAL A 114 -8.61 8.74 7.55
CA VAL A 114 -8.33 7.47 8.22
C VAL A 114 -8.77 7.51 9.67
N ARG A 115 -9.58 6.54 10.10
CA ARG A 115 -10.01 6.49 11.51
C ARG A 115 -8.88 5.99 12.41
N ASN A 116 -8.26 4.86 12.09
CA ASN A 116 -7.12 4.32 12.84
C ASN A 116 -5.99 3.91 11.88
N SER A 117 -4.78 4.42 12.10
CA SER A 117 -3.59 4.03 11.32
C SER A 117 -2.41 3.71 12.22
N THR A 118 -1.80 2.54 12.01
CA THR A 118 -0.48 2.18 12.55
C THR A 118 0.50 2.02 11.40
N ARG A 119 1.69 2.61 11.52
CA ARG A 119 2.71 2.53 10.47
C ARG A 119 4.10 2.37 11.03
N TYR A 120 4.84 1.49 10.37
CA TYR A 120 6.27 1.30 10.51
C TYR A 120 6.88 1.48 9.13
N THR A 121 7.85 2.38 9.02
CA THR A 121 8.50 2.70 7.75
C THR A 121 10.00 2.80 8.00
N GLU A 122 10.73 1.86 7.43
CA GLU A 122 12.19 1.84 7.31
C GLU A 122 12.68 3.02 6.44
N PRO A 123 13.99 3.28 6.33
CA PRO A 123 14.53 4.50 5.74
C PRO A 123 13.93 4.86 4.37
N VAL A 124 13.62 6.14 4.18
CA VAL A 124 13.07 6.66 2.93
C VAL A 124 13.95 7.76 2.37
N ARG A 125 14.43 7.62 1.13
CA ARG A 125 15.29 8.66 0.55
C ARG A 125 14.50 9.92 0.17
N ASN A 126 13.41 9.77 -0.58
CA ASN A 126 12.53 10.88 -0.95
C ASN A 126 11.06 10.50 -0.70
N SER A 127 10.33 11.34 0.04
CA SER A 127 8.91 11.12 0.29
C SER A 127 8.08 12.38 0.11
N THR A 128 7.00 12.26 -0.66
CA THR A 128 5.92 13.25 -0.72
C THR A 128 4.64 12.63 -0.18
N ARG A 129 4.00 13.29 0.79
CA ARG A 129 2.79 12.76 1.42
C ARG A 129 1.72 13.82 1.65
N TYR A 130 0.53 13.54 1.15
CA TYR A 130 -0.71 14.26 1.44
C TYR A 130 -1.62 13.33 2.23
N THR A 131 -2.20 13.82 3.31
CA THR A 131 -3.15 13.04 4.08
C THR A 131 -4.19 13.92 4.73
N GLU A 132 -5.44 13.63 4.37
CA GLU A 132 -6.67 14.13 4.98
C GLU A 132 -6.80 13.68 6.45
N PRO A 133 -7.80 14.18 7.21
CA PRO A 133 -7.86 14.02 8.66
C PRO A 133 -7.68 12.59 9.15
N VAL A 134 -6.93 12.44 10.23
CA VAL A 134 -6.71 11.14 10.88
C VAL A 134 -7.18 11.18 12.33
N ARG A 135 -8.09 10.29 12.72
CA ARG A 135 -8.58 10.29 14.11
C ARG A 135 -7.53 9.76 15.09
N ASN A 136 -6.98 8.58 14.84
CA ASN A 136 -5.92 7.98 15.64
C ASN A 136 -4.76 7.51 14.75
N SER A 137 -3.53 7.94 15.05
CA SER A 137 -2.34 7.56 14.30
C SER A 137 -1.18 7.17 15.23
N THR A 138 -0.57 6.02 14.98
CA THR A 138 0.73 5.63 15.54
C THR A 138 1.73 5.47 14.41
N ARG A 139 2.91 6.08 14.53
CA ARG A 139 3.96 6.02 13.50
C ARG A 139 5.32 5.82 14.09
N TYR A 140 6.05 4.90 13.48
CA TYR A 140 7.48 4.69 13.65
C TYR A 140 8.12 4.86 12.28
N THR A 141 9.03 5.81 12.16
CA THR A 141 9.70 6.09 10.91
C THR A 141 11.19 6.28 11.17
N GLU A 142 11.99 5.41 10.56
CA GLU A 142 13.44 5.53 10.42
C GLU A 142 13.80 6.71 9.47
N PRO A 143 15.07 7.16 9.40
CA PRO A 143 15.40 8.45 8.80
C PRO A 143 14.86 8.65 7.38
N VAL A 144 14.26 9.82 7.16
CA VAL A 144 13.84 10.29 5.83
C VAL A 144 14.75 11.41 5.37
N ARG A 145 15.46 11.21 4.25
CA ARG A 145 16.45 12.19 3.78
C ARG A 145 15.80 13.46 3.24
N ASN A 146 14.82 13.32 2.34
CA ASN A 146 14.05 14.45 1.82
C ASN A 146 12.55 14.15 1.97
N SER A 147 11.82 15.04 2.63
CA SER A 147 10.38 14.85 2.85
C SER A 147 9.57 16.12 2.66
N THR A 148 8.44 15.99 1.96
CA THR A 148 7.37 16.99 1.91
C THR A 148 6.09 16.34 2.44
N ARG A 149 5.45 16.96 3.43
CA ARG A 149 4.29 16.38 4.09
C ARG A 149 3.23 17.43 4.37
N TYR A 150 2.07 17.24 3.77
CA TYR A 150 0.84 17.94 4.10
C TYR A 150 -0.06 16.98 4.86
N THR A 151 -0.52 17.39 6.03
CA THR A 151 -1.48 16.58 6.79
C THR A 151 -2.45 17.49 7.52
N GLU A 152 -3.70 17.35 7.14
CA GLU A 152 -4.89 17.83 7.83
C GLU A 152 -4.95 17.30 9.29
N PRO A 153 -5.79 17.88 10.17
CA PRO A 153 -5.70 17.64 11.62
C PRO A 153 -5.71 16.16 12.00
N VAL A 154 -4.83 15.82 12.96
CA VAL A 154 -4.77 14.50 13.57
C VAL A 154 -5.23 14.63 15.02
N ARG A 155 -6.34 13.98 15.39
CA ARG A 155 -6.93 14.15 16.73
C ARG A 155 -6.05 13.52 17.82
N ASN A 156 -5.63 12.27 17.62
CA ASN A 156 -4.72 11.57 18.53
C ASN A 156 -3.53 11.01 17.74
N SER A 157 -2.31 11.40 18.08
CA SER A 157 -1.11 11.00 17.36
C SER A 157 0.03 10.61 18.29
N THR A 158 0.60 9.43 18.08
CA THR A 158 1.89 9.03 18.63
C THR A 158 2.87 8.89 17.48
N ARG A 159 4.03 9.54 17.56
CA ARG A 159 5.09 9.44 16.56
C ARG A 159 6.43 9.23 17.25
N ARG A 160 7.18 8.26 16.77
CA ARG A 160 8.58 8.05 17.14
C ARG A 160 9.39 8.07 15.85
N CYS A 161 10.36 8.98 15.81
CA CYS A 161 11.39 8.99 14.79
C CYS A 161 12.66 8.47 15.46
N VAL A 162 13.39 7.60 14.78
CA VAL A 162 14.73 7.14 15.19
C VAL A 162 15.73 7.75 14.23
#